data_AF-A0A7C7UEB2-F1
#
_entry.id   AF-A0A7C7UEB2-F1
#
_cell.length_a   1.000
_cell.length_b   1.000
_cell.length_c   1.000
_cell.angle_alpha   90.00
_cell.angle_beta   90.00
_cell.angle_gamma   90.00
#
_symmetry.space_group_name_H-M   'P 1'
#
loop_
_entity.id
_entity.type
_entity.pdbx_description
1 polymer ?
#
loop_
_entity_poly.entity_id
_entity_poly.type
_entity_poly.pdbx_seq_one_letter_code
_entity_poly.pdbx_strand_id
1 'polypeptide(L)'
;MALPKPNRSQLAVGVAIAIALAIVGGLAWGFGRQLVLARQMRTEETRLEEAVAAEQARHDDLIALLEYVKSDEYVEHWARKEAKMARPGEVAVVPLVVAGEELSAEAQPVQAPAPEPRPFWVELWELLFGPAEHP
;
A
#
# COMPACT_ATOMS: atom_id res chain seq x y z
N MET A 1 -69.88 -5.67 12.23
CA MET A 1 -69.27 -6.03 10.93
C MET A 1 -68.96 -7.52 10.95
N ALA A 2 -69.73 -8.32 10.23
CA ALA A 2 -69.51 -9.77 10.14
C ALA A 2 -68.37 -10.04 9.16
N LEU A 3 -67.32 -10.71 9.62
CA LEU A 3 -66.22 -11.14 8.76
C LEU A 3 -66.75 -12.16 7.73
N PRO A 4 -66.48 -11.99 6.43
CA PRO A 4 -66.93 -12.91 5.41
C PRO A 4 -66.31 -14.30 5.65
N LYS A 5 -67.16 -15.32 5.70
CA LYS A 5 -66.75 -16.72 5.93
C LYS A 5 -65.93 -17.17 4.71
N PRO A 6 -64.63 -17.51 4.87
CA PRO A 6 -63.78 -17.84 3.73
C PRO A 6 -64.28 -19.12 3.05
N ASN A 7 -64.40 -19.06 1.73
CA ASN A 7 -64.81 -20.21 0.92
C ASN A 7 -63.67 -21.25 0.93
N ARG A 8 -64.01 -22.54 0.97
CA ARG A 8 -63.03 -23.65 0.98
C ARG A 8 -62.00 -23.55 -0.14
N SER A 9 -62.37 -23.00 -1.30
CA SER A 9 -61.46 -22.74 -2.42
C SER A 9 -60.44 -21.63 -2.14
N GLN A 10 -60.80 -20.57 -1.42
CA GLN A 10 -59.86 -19.52 -1.02
C GLN A 10 -58.82 -20.04 -0.01
N LEU A 11 -59.25 -20.93 0.90
CA LEU A 11 -58.32 -21.62 1.80
C LEU A 11 -57.38 -22.55 1.03
N ALA A 12 -57.89 -23.32 0.06
CA ALA A 12 -57.06 -24.20 -0.76
C ALA A 12 -56.03 -23.43 -1.60
N VAL A 13 -56.42 -22.29 -2.20
CA VAL A 13 -55.48 -21.42 -2.95
C VAL A 13 -54.44 -20.81 -2.02
N GLY A 14 -54.83 -20.34 -0.84
CA GLY A 14 -53.89 -19.81 0.16
C GLY A 14 -52.86 -20.86 0.61
N VAL A 15 -53.30 -22.10 0.84
CA VAL A 15 -52.41 -23.22 1.19
C VAL A 15 -51.46 -23.55 0.03
N ALA A 16 -51.94 -23.59 -1.20
CA ALA A 16 -51.10 -23.85 -2.37
C ALA A 16 -50.00 -22.78 -2.54
N ILE A 17 -50.35 -21.50 -2.36
CA ILE A 17 -49.38 -20.39 -2.39
C ILE A 17 -48.36 -20.51 -1.27
N ALA A 18 -48.79 -20.84 -0.05
CA ALA A 18 -47.89 -21.02 1.09
C ALA A 18 -46.89 -22.16 0.84
N ILE A 19 -47.34 -23.28 0.26
CA ILE A 19 -46.47 -24.41 -0.11
C ILE A 19 -45.49 -23.99 -1.20
N ALA A 20 -45.94 -23.29 -2.24
CA ALA A 20 -45.07 -22.80 -3.30
C ALA A 20 -43.98 -21.86 -2.75
N LEU A 21 -44.35 -20.93 -1.87
CA LEU A 21 -43.40 -20.04 -1.20
C LEU A 21 -42.42 -20.79 -0.30
N ALA A 22 -42.87 -21.82 0.41
CA ALA A 22 -42.00 -22.64 1.24
C ALA A 22 -40.96 -23.41 0.39
N ILE A 23 -41.37 -23.95 -0.76
CA ILE A 23 -40.47 -24.63 -1.70
C ILE A 23 -39.44 -23.66 -2.26
N VAL A 24 -39.88 -22.49 -2.75
CA VAL A 24 -38.99 -21.47 -3.31
C VAL A 24 -38.03 -20.94 -2.25
N GLY A 25 -38.51 -20.67 -1.03
CA GLY A 25 -37.67 -20.23 0.09
C GLY A 25 -36.63 -21.28 0.49
N GLY A 26 -37.02 -22.55 0.54
CA GLY A 26 -36.11 -23.66 0.83
C GLY A 26 -35.00 -23.82 -0.23
N LEU A 27 -35.37 -23.72 -1.51
CA LEU A 27 -34.40 -23.76 -2.62
C LEU A 27 -33.46 -22.55 -2.57
N ALA A 28 -34.00 -21.33 -2.42
CA ALA A 28 -33.20 -20.11 -2.34
C ALA A 28 -32.19 -20.16 -1.17
N TRP A 29 -32.59 -20.72 -0.02
CA TRP A 29 -31.70 -20.91 1.12
C TRP A 29 -30.59 -21.93 0.84
N GLY A 30 -30.93 -23.07 0.24
CA GLY A 30 -29.97 -24.12 -0.12
C GLY A 30 -28.95 -23.66 -1.15
N PHE A 31 -29.41 -23.07 -2.25
CA PHE A 31 -28.54 -22.55 -3.32
C PHE A 31 -27.76 -21.31 -2.86
N GLY A 32 -28.35 -20.43 -2.06
CA GLY A 32 -27.68 -19.26 -1.52
C GLY A 32 -26.44 -19.64 -0.70
N ARG A 33 -26.55 -20.66 0.15
CA ARG A 33 -25.42 -21.13 0.96
C ARG A 33 -24.31 -21.76 0.12
N GLN A 34 -24.66 -22.55 -0.90
CA GLN A 34 -23.67 -23.13 -1.82
C GLN A 34 -22.94 -22.06 -2.64
N LEU A 35 -23.64 -21.03 -3.11
CA LEU A 35 -23.03 -19.94 -3.87
C LEU A 35 -22.03 -19.14 -3.03
N VAL A 36 -22.36 -18.89 -1.75
CA VAL A 36 -21.47 -18.20 -0.81
C VAL A 36 -20.22 -19.04 -0.54
N LEU A 37 -20.36 -20.35 -0.30
CA LEU A 37 -19.23 -21.24 -0.07
C LEU A 37 -18.32 -21.33 -1.31
N ALA A 38 -18.90 -21.46 -2.51
CA ALA A 38 -18.13 -21.48 -3.76
C ALA A 38 -17.34 -20.17 -3.97
N ARG A 39 -17.96 -19.01 -3.67
CA ARG A 39 -17.26 -17.73 -3.74
C ARG A 39 -16.14 -17.62 -2.72
N GLN A 40 -16.37 -18.04 -1.48
CA GLN A 40 -15.35 -18.03 -0.43
C GLN A 40 -14.15 -18.91 -0.81
N MET A 41 -14.40 -20.11 -1.33
CA MET A 41 -13.32 -20.99 -1.80
C MET A 41 -12.53 -20.34 -2.94
N ARG A 42 -13.22 -19.70 -3.90
CA ARG A 42 -12.54 -19.02 -5.01
C ARG A 42 -11.68 -17.85 -4.54
N THR A 43 -12.15 -17.07 -3.57
CA THR A 43 -11.37 -15.97 -3.01
C THR A 43 -10.16 -16.45 -2.22
N GLU A 44 -10.28 -17.55 -1.47
CA GLU A 44 -9.13 -18.14 -0.77
C GLU A 44 -8.12 -18.74 -1.74
N GLU A 45 -8.58 -19.39 -2.80
CA GLU A 45 -7.73 -19.92 -3.87
C GLU A 45 -6.90 -18.80 -4.50
N THR A 46 -7.54 -17.71 -4.95
CA THR A 46 -6.82 -16.56 -5.51
C THR A 46 -5.85 -15.93 -4.51
N ARG A 47 -6.23 -15.78 -3.25
CA ARG A 47 -5.34 -15.25 -2.19
C ARG A 47 -4.11 -16.14 -2.00
N LEU A 48 -4.29 -17.46 -2.02
CA LEU A 48 -3.19 -18.41 -1.88
C LEU A 48 -2.29 -18.41 -3.11
N GLU A 49 -2.85 -18.34 -4.31
CA GLU A 49 -2.10 -18.23 -5.56
C GLU A 49 -1.23 -16.96 -5.57
N GLU A 50 -1.78 -15.82 -5.18
CA GLU A 50 -1.03 -14.56 -5.07
C GLU A 50 0.11 -14.66 -4.05
N ALA A 51 -0.14 -15.28 -2.89
CA ALA A 51 0.88 -15.47 -1.87
C ALA A 51 2.03 -16.36 -2.35
N VAL A 52 1.71 -17.45 -3.07
CA VAL A 52 2.70 -18.35 -3.66
C VAL A 52 3.51 -17.63 -4.73
N ALA A 53 2.85 -16.86 -5.61
CA ALA A 53 3.52 -16.10 -6.66
C ALA A 53 4.50 -15.06 -6.07
N ALA A 54 4.09 -14.35 -5.01
CA ALA A 54 4.95 -13.39 -4.33
C ALA A 54 6.17 -14.05 -3.66
N GLU A 55 5.97 -15.19 -3.00
CA GLU A 55 7.07 -15.91 -2.36
C GLU A 55 8.03 -16.53 -3.39
N GLN A 56 7.51 -17.02 -4.52
CA GLN A 56 8.34 -17.52 -5.61
C GLN A 56 9.19 -16.42 -6.23
N ALA A 57 8.61 -15.25 -6.50
CA ALA A 57 9.35 -14.10 -7.00
C ALA A 57 10.48 -13.69 -6.04
N ARG A 58 10.18 -13.66 -4.74
CA ARG A 58 11.17 -13.37 -3.70
C ARG A 58 12.28 -14.42 -3.65
N HIS A 59 11.93 -15.69 -3.78
CA HIS A 59 12.91 -16.77 -3.82
C HIS A 59 13.84 -16.61 -5.03
N ASP A 60 13.29 -16.33 -6.21
CA ASP A 60 14.07 -16.16 -7.43
C ASP A 60 15.01 -14.94 -7.32
N ASP A 61 14.54 -13.82 -6.75
CA ASP A 61 15.38 -12.64 -6.45
C ASP A 61 16.53 -12.97 -5.50
N LEU A 62 16.26 -13.76 -4.45
CA LEU A 62 17.28 -14.19 -3.48
C LEU A 62 18.31 -15.13 -4.12
N ILE A 63 17.88 -16.01 -5.02
CA ILE A 63 18.80 -16.88 -5.77
C ILE A 63 19.69 -16.05 -6.70
N ALA A 64 19.13 -15.08 -7.41
CA ALA A 64 19.90 -14.17 -8.26
C ALA A 64 20.92 -13.35 -7.44
N LEU A 65 20.51 -12.84 -6.27
CA LEU A 65 21.42 -12.12 -5.37
C LEU A 65 22.52 -13.04 -4.85
N LEU A 66 22.19 -14.27 -4.47
CA LEU A 66 23.16 -15.26 -4.02
C LEU A 66 24.19 -15.56 -5.12
N GLU A 67 23.76 -15.72 -6.37
CA GLU A 67 24.65 -15.92 -7.51
C GLU A 67 25.58 -14.71 -7.72
N TYR A 68 25.02 -13.50 -7.69
CA TYR A 68 25.80 -12.27 -7.80
C TYR A 68 26.86 -12.16 -6.69
N VAL A 69 26.49 -12.37 -5.42
CA VAL A 69 27.41 -12.29 -4.28
C VAL A 69 28.53 -13.33 -4.35
N LYS A 70 28.28 -14.48 -5.00
CA LYS A 70 29.31 -15.51 -5.23
C LYS A 70 30.23 -15.23 -6.42
N SER A 71 29.90 -14.25 -7.25
CA SER A 71 30.67 -13.92 -8.45
C SER A 71 31.95 -13.14 -8.12
N ASP A 72 32.94 -13.25 -9.01
CA ASP A 72 34.19 -12.46 -8.93
C ASP A 72 33.92 -10.95 -9.07
N GLU A 73 32.86 -10.56 -9.77
CA GLU A 73 32.44 -9.16 -9.90
C GLU A 73 32.11 -8.56 -8.53
N TYR A 74 31.37 -9.28 -7.70
CA TYR A 74 31.05 -8.83 -6.35
C TYR A 74 32.31 -8.73 -5.49
N VAL A 75 33.23 -9.69 -5.58
CA VAL A 75 34.52 -9.66 -4.88
C VAL A 75 35.30 -8.41 -5.26
N GLU A 76 35.38 -8.09 -6.55
CA GLU A 76 36.04 -6.90 -7.05
C GLU A 76 35.34 -5.61 -6.60
N HIS A 77 34.01 -5.57 -6.67
CA HIS A 77 33.22 -4.43 -6.21
C HIS A 77 33.48 -4.15 -4.73
N TRP A 78 33.38 -5.18 -3.89
CA TRP A 78 33.64 -5.09 -2.45
C TRP A 78 35.09 -4.68 -2.17
N ALA A 79 36.06 -5.29 -2.86
CA ALA A 79 37.47 -4.97 -2.71
C ALA A 79 37.75 -3.49 -3.00
N ARG A 80 37.20 -2.95 -4.09
CA ARG A 80 37.40 -1.54 -4.49
C ARG A 80 36.61 -0.57 -3.61
N LYS A 81 35.34 -0.86 -3.31
CA LYS A 81 34.42 0.07 -2.64
C LYS A 81 34.55 0.07 -1.13
N GLU A 82 34.58 -1.10 -0.52
CA GLU A 82 34.60 -1.27 0.94
C GLU A 82 36.02 -1.41 1.47
N ALA A 83 36.81 -2.31 0.89
CA ALA A 83 38.16 -2.59 1.36
C ALA A 83 39.24 -1.62 0.83
N LYS A 84 38.88 -0.72 -0.10
CA LYS A 84 39.79 0.24 -0.77
C LYS A 84 41.05 -0.42 -1.37
N MET A 85 40.93 -1.68 -1.77
CA MET A 85 41.99 -2.44 -2.41
C MET A 85 42.06 -2.10 -3.91
N ALA A 86 43.27 -2.13 -4.45
CA ALA A 86 43.56 -1.97 -5.87
C ALA A 86 44.26 -3.22 -6.40
N ARG A 87 44.14 -3.50 -7.70
CA ARG A 87 44.83 -4.65 -8.31
C ARG A 87 46.36 -4.41 -8.31
N PRO A 88 47.19 -5.47 -8.39
CA PRO A 88 48.62 -5.30 -8.56
C PRO A 88 48.94 -4.42 -9.78
N GLY A 89 49.66 -3.32 -9.55
CA GLY A 89 49.99 -2.33 -10.59
C GLY A 89 49.02 -1.16 -10.73
N GLU A 90 47.88 -1.17 -10.03
CA GLU A 90 46.97 -0.02 -9.94
C GLU A 90 47.33 0.88 -8.74
N VAL A 91 47.10 2.19 -8.85
CA VAL A 91 47.31 3.15 -7.76
C VAL A 91 45.96 3.59 -7.20
N ALA A 92 45.69 3.26 -5.94
CA ALA A 92 44.49 3.73 -5.24
C ALA A 92 44.62 5.23 -4.91
N VAL A 93 43.80 6.07 -5.53
CA VAL A 93 43.71 7.50 -5.23
C VAL A 93 42.53 7.75 -4.32
N VAL A 94 42.78 8.26 -3.12
CA VAL A 94 41.74 8.71 -2.18
C VAL A 94 41.67 10.24 -2.25
N PRO A 95 40.59 10.83 -2.78
CA PRO A 95 40.44 12.28 -2.77
C PRO A 95 40.36 12.77 -1.33
N LEU A 96 41.33 13.60 -0.92
CA LEU A 96 41.21 14.38 0.30
C LEU A 96 40.23 15.51 -0.01
N VAL A 97 38.97 15.34 0.40
CA VAL A 97 38.03 16.45 0.42
C VAL A 97 38.47 17.33 1.59
N VAL A 98 39.24 18.38 1.29
CA VAL A 98 39.52 19.42 2.27
C VAL A 98 38.18 20.09 2.54
N ALA A 99 37.56 19.79 3.68
CA ALA A 99 36.47 20.56 4.24
C ALA A 99 37.06 21.91 4.68
N GLY A 100 37.33 22.78 3.72
CA GLY A 100 38.14 23.97 3.94
C GLY A 100 38.51 24.66 2.65
N GLU A 101 37.56 24.70 1.73
CA GLU A 101 37.41 25.75 0.73
C GLU A 101 35.98 25.53 0.21
N GLU A 102 35.03 26.14 0.92
CA GLU A 102 34.09 26.95 0.18
C GLU A 102 34.96 27.75 -0.79
N LEU A 103 35.09 27.25 -2.02
CA LEU A 103 35.42 28.07 -3.17
C LEU A 103 34.57 29.31 -2.93
N SER A 104 35.25 30.39 -2.56
CA SER A 104 34.65 31.68 -2.31
C SER A 104 34.03 32.04 -3.65
N ALA A 105 32.80 31.58 -3.84
CA ALA A 105 31.89 32.07 -4.83
C ALA A 105 31.83 33.54 -4.47
N GLU A 106 32.43 34.34 -5.35
CA GLU A 106 32.41 35.78 -5.35
C GLU A 106 31.28 36.32 -4.51
N ALA A 107 31.62 37.13 -3.50
CA ALA A 107 30.69 37.84 -2.64
C ALA A 107 29.50 38.34 -3.46
N GLN A 108 28.41 37.55 -3.47
CA GLN A 108 27.14 37.99 -3.98
C GLN A 108 26.69 39.09 -3.04
N PRO A 109 26.16 40.22 -3.55
CA PRO A 109 25.64 41.28 -2.71
C PRO A 109 24.63 40.65 -1.76
N VAL A 110 24.86 40.81 -0.45
CA VAL A 110 23.95 40.41 0.62
C VAL A 110 22.59 41.03 0.29
N GLN A 111 21.69 40.23 -0.28
CA GLN A 111 20.29 40.59 -0.32
C GLN A 111 19.85 40.59 1.14
N ALA A 112 19.36 41.75 1.59
CA ALA A 112 18.67 41.85 2.87
C ALA A 112 17.68 40.69 2.98
N PRO A 113 17.58 40.01 4.14
CA PRO A 113 16.66 38.88 4.29
C PRO A 113 15.27 39.33 3.84
N ALA A 114 14.78 38.72 2.76
CA ALA A 114 13.38 38.83 2.40
C ALA A 114 12.58 38.37 3.63
N PRO A 115 11.52 39.10 4.03
CA PRO A 115 10.72 38.71 5.18
C PRO A 115 10.29 37.27 4.99
N GLU A 116 10.63 36.39 5.93
CA GLU A 116 10.27 34.99 5.85
C GLU A 116 8.74 34.89 5.67
N PRO A 117 8.27 34.06 4.73
CA PRO A 117 6.84 33.88 4.52
C PRO A 117 6.23 33.40 5.83
N ARG A 118 5.25 34.16 6.35
CA ARG A 118 4.59 33.81 7.61
C ARG A 118 3.99 32.41 7.47
N PRO A 119 4.10 31.54 8.49
CA PRO A 119 3.45 30.25 8.46
C PRO A 119 1.93 30.44 8.32
N PHE A 120 1.29 29.69 7.43
CA PHE A 120 -0.15 29.74 7.18
C PHE A 120 -1.01 29.62 8.46
N TRP A 121 -0.47 28.96 9.49
CA TRP A 121 -1.15 28.76 10.76
C TRP A 121 -1.30 30.08 11.55
N VAL A 122 -0.36 31.02 11.39
CA VAL A 122 -0.44 32.37 12.00
C VAL A 122 -1.58 33.16 11.39
N GLU A 123 -1.75 33.10 10.06
CA GLU A 123 -2.86 33.74 9.35
C GLU A 123 -4.21 33.14 9.75
N LEU A 124 -4.28 31.82 9.89
CA LEU A 124 -5.49 31.13 10.35
C LEU A 124 -5.87 31.53 11.78
N TRP A 125 -4.88 31.70 12.65
CA TRP A 125 -5.10 32.08 14.04
C TRP A 125 -5.62 33.51 14.18
N GLU A 126 -5.04 34.47 13.45
CA GLU A 126 -5.52 35.86 13.45
C GLU A 126 -6.92 35.99 12.85
N LEU A 127 -7.29 35.15 11.88
CA LEU A 127 -8.66 35.12 11.35
C LEU A 127 -9.67 34.63 12.40
N LEU A 128 -9.27 33.70 13.27
CA LEU A 128 -10.14 33.11 14.28
C LEU A 128 -10.27 33.98 15.53
N PHE A 129 -9.21 34.69 15.92
CA PHE A 129 -9.12 35.37 17.21
C PHE A 129 -8.79 36.88 17.14
N GLY A 130 -8.56 37.43 15.94
CA GLY A 130 -8.15 38.82 15.72
C GLY A 130 -6.63 39.05 15.82
N PRO A 131 -6.11 40.17 15.28
CA PRO A 131 -4.68 40.46 15.31
C PRO A 131 -4.19 40.60 16.74
N ALA A 132 -3.10 39.91 17.07
CA ALA A 132 -2.43 40.08 18.36
C ALA A 132 -1.66 41.41 18.34
N GLU A 133 -2.33 42.51 18.68
CA GLU A 133 -1.65 43.77 19.00
C GLU A 133 -0.72 43.53 20.20
N HIS A 134 0.58 43.50 19.93
CA HIS A 134 1.63 43.58 20.93
C HIS A 134 1.68 45.01 21.49
N PRO A 135 1.50 45.25 22.80
CA PRO A 135 2.02 46.45 23.45
C PRO A 135 3.55 46.39 23.63
#